data_AF-A0A2L0HRH2-F1
#
_entry.id   AF-A0A2L0HRH2-F1
#
_cell.length_a   1.000
_cell.length_b   1.000
_cell.length_c   1.000
_cell.angle_alpha   90.00
_cell.angle_beta   90.00
_cell.angle_gamma   90.00
#
_symmetry.space_group_name_H-M   'P 1'
#
loop_
_entity.id
_entity.type
_entity.pdbx_description
1 polymer ?
#
loop_
_entity_poly.entity_id
_entity_poly.type
_entity_poly.pdbx_seq_one_letter_code
_entity_poly.pdbx_strand_id
1 'polypeptide(L)'
;MKNRFYLTSAHGFLGTNVVWHRHEGCGYHTDLDQAHVYTLKEAQEYWADSHGDCLPISADHVDALAVWKVDCQYIPKESQIIDGVYRYVAYEKKKWDGNDVYWMNRYSYPTTDFSQASTLDEVEAQAFLNSEKNFIVIPRYIAEKVKRRTFDYRQINKRKMVFGAGLKTPEIVKKLQRRKSEPKHRFNCPCCGRITWQDNPYDYEGCRNLNCDEWSVHA
;
A
#
# COMPACT_ATOMS: atom_id res chain seq x y z
N MET A 1 -19.25 0.26 12.92
CA MET A 1 -19.26 -1.04 13.62
C MET A 1 -17.86 -1.27 14.15
N LYS A 2 -17.65 -1.29 15.47
CA LYS A 2 -16.31 -1.56 16.03
C LYS A 2 -15.90 -3.00 15.70
N ASN A 3 -14.63 -3.24 15.37
CA ASN A 3 -14.03 -4.56 15.08
C ASN A 3 -14.22 -5.14 13.66
N ARG A 4 -14.34 -4.29 12.64
CA ARG A 4 -14.22 -4.70 11.22
C ARG A 4 -12.82 -4.41 10.69
N PHE A 5 -12.25 -5.33 9.93
CA PHE A 5 -10.90 -5.23 9.38
C PHE A 5 -10.87 -5.63 7.90
N TYR A 6 -10.01 -4.97 7.13
CA TYR A 6 -9.60 -5.42 5.81
C TYR A 6 -8.19 -6.00 5.91
N LEU A 7 -7.89 -7.02 5.10
CA LEU A 7 -6.54 -7.59 4.98
C LEU A 7 -5.87 -7.09 3.71
N THR A 8 -4.66 -6.56 3.84
CA THR A 8 -3.81 -6.31 2.67
C THR A 8 -3.43 -7.62 2.01
N SER A 9 -3.24 -7.60 0.70
CA SER A 9 -2.75 -8.72 -0.08
C SER A 9 -1.23 -8.88 0.06
N ALA A 10 -0.75 -10.13 0.05
CA ALA A 10 0.67 -10.44 -0.07
C ALA A 10 1.30 -9.96 -1.39
N HIS A 11 0.47 -9.67 -2.40
CA HIS A 11 0.91 -9.11 -3.69
C HIS A 11 1.30 -7.62 -3.62
N GLY A 12 1.20 -6.99 -2.44
CA GLY A 12 1.69 -5.63 -2.20
C GLY A 12 0.73 -4.54 -2.66
N PHE A 13 1.24 -3.59 -3.44
CA PHE A 13 0.53 -2.37 -3.85
C PHE A 13 0.49 -2.26 -5.37
N LEU A 14 -0.56 -1.63 -5.90
CA LEU A 14 -0.68 -1.29 -7.32
C LEU A 14 -0.72 0.23 -7.47
N GLY A 15 0.41 0.81 -7.89
CA GLY A 15 0.62 2.24 -7.74
C GLY A 15 0.59 2.63 -6.26
N THR A 16 -0.14 3.70 -5.93
CA THR A 16 -0.38 4.09 -4.53
C THR A 16 -1.49 3.30 -3.83
N ASN A 17 -2.25 2.46 -4.54
CA ASN A 17 -3.37 1.75 -3.92
C ASN A 17 -2.91 0.52 -3.15
N VAL A 18 -3.48 0.34 -1.96
CA VAL A 18 -3.49 -0.94 -1.28
C VAL A 18 -4.33 -1.94 -2.07
N VAL A 19 -3.80 -3.15 -2.22
CA VAL A 19 -4.52 -4.30 -2.76
C VAL A 19 -5.11 -5.09 -1.58
N TRP A 20 -6.41 -5.37 -1.63
CA TRP A 20 -7.16 -6.02 -0.56
C TRP A 20 -7.54 -7.44 -0.92
N HIS A 21 -7.70 -8.30 0.09
CA HIS A 21 -8.37 -9.59 -0.10
C HIS A 21 -9.81 -9.37 -0.54
N ARG A 22 -10.22 -10.04 -1.61
CA ARG A 22 -11.58 -9.95 -2.13
C ARG A 22 -12.52 -10.85 -1.33
N HIS A 23 -13.80 -10.51 -1.31
CA HIS A 23 -14.84 -11.40 -0.77
C HIS A 23 -14.79 -12.79 -1.41
N GLU A 24 -15.25 -13.80 -0.66
CA GLU A 24 -15.44 -15.17 -1.14
C GLU A 24 -14.17 -15.85 -1.71
N GLY A 25 -12.97 -15.43 -1.29
CA GLY A 25 -11.71 -16.03 -1.73
C GLY A 25 -11.40 -15.79 -3.22
N CYS A 26 -12.06 -14.82 -3.85
CA CYS A 26 -11.93 -14.51 -5.28
C CYS A 26 -10.68 -13.68 -5.61
N GLY A 27 -9.55 -13.99 -4.96
CA GLY A 27 -8.27 -13.31 -5.13
C GLY A 27 -8.21 -11.95 -4.44
N TYR A 28 -7.75 -10.93 -5.18
CA TYR A 28 -7.40 -9.63 -4.62
C TYR A 28 -7.78 -8.48 -5.54
N HIS A 29 -8.12 -7.32 -4.97
CA HIS A 29 -8.55 -6.14 -5.74
C HIS A 29 -8.21 -4.83 -5.02
N THR A 30 -8.07 -3.74 -5.77
CA THR A 30 -7.86 -2.37 -5.25
C THR A 30 -9.17 -1.61 -5.01
N ASP A 31 -10.31 -2.27 -5.19
CA ASP A 31 -11.65 -1.71 -4.98
C ASP A 31 -12.08 -2.13 -3.58
N LEU A 32 -12.20 -1.13 -2.71
CA LEU A 32 -12.53 -1.34 -1.31
C LEU A 32 -13.93 -1.92 -1.15
N ASP A 33 -14.86 -1.62 -2.06
CA ASP A 33 -16.24 -2.14 -2.01
C ASP A 33 -16.29 -3.66 -2.28
N GLN A 34 -15.21 -4.22 -2.82
CA GLN A 34 -15.06 -5.66 -3.06
C GLN A 34 -14.23 -6.36 -1.98
N ALA A 35 -13.66 -5.62 -1.02
CA ALA A 35 -12.80 -6.15 0.02
C ALA A 35 -13.59 -7.03 1.00
N HIS A 36 -13.02 -8.16 1.39
CA HIS A 36 -13.59 -8.99 2.44
C HIS A 36 -13.46 -8.30 3.80
N VAL A 37 -14.55 -8.28 4.55
CA VAL A 37 -14.60 -7.71 5.90
C VAL A 37 -14.42 -8.83 6.91
N TYR A 38 -13.29 -8.81 7.60
CA TYR A 38 -12.95 -9.75 8.67
C TYR A 38 -13.40 -9.20 10.02
N THR A 39 -13.82 -10.09 10.92
CA THR A 39 -13.90 -9.82 12.35
C THR A 39 -12.50 -9.69 12.95
N LEU A 40 -12.40 -9.16 14.18
CA LEU A 40 -11.12 -9.10 14.91
C LEU A 40 -10.46 -10.47 15.02
N LYS A 41 -11.24 -11.52 15.32
CA LYS A 41 -10.72 -12.88 15.53
C LYS A 41 -10.13 -13.41 14.22
N GLU A 42 -10.90 -13.40 13.14
CA GLU A 42 -10.46 -13.90 11.83
C GLU A 42 -9.25 -13.12 11.31
N ALA A 43 -9.25 -11.79 11.46
CA ALA A 43 -8.12 -10.94 11.08
C ALA A 43 -6.85 -11.29 11.86
N GLN A 44 -6.98 -11.58 13.16
CA GLN A 44 -5.87 -11.92 14.04
C GLN A 44 -5.29 -13.31 13.73
N GLU A 45 -6.17 -14.29 13.44
CA GLU A 45 -5.81 -15.65 13.00
C GLU A 45 -5.10 -15.59 11.65
N TYR A 46 -5.70 -14.91 10.66
CA TYR A 46 -5.10 -14.80 9.34
C TYR A 46 -3.74 -14.10 9.37
N TRP A 47 -3.58 -13.05 10.17
CA TRP A 47 -2.28 -12.36 10.27
C TRP A 47 -1.17 -13.29 10.81
N ALA A 48 -1.52 -14.23 11.68
CA ALA A 48 -0.60 -15.25 12.16
C ALA A 48 -0.30 -16.28 11.06
N ASP A 49 -1.34 -16.80 10.42
CA ASP A 49 -1.25 -17.86 9.39
C ASP A 49 -0.51 -17.38 8.13
N SER A 50 -0.71 -16.10 7.76
CA SER A 50 0.02 -15.47 6.65
C SER A 50 1.44 -15.07 7.03
N HIS A 51 1.92 -15.42 8.23
CA HIS A 51 3.27 -15.10 8.70
C HIS A 51 3.62 -13.59 8.64
N GLY A 52 2.61 -12.72 8.66
CA GLY A 52 2.78 -11.27 8.58
C GLY A 52 2.67 -10.66 7.18
N ASP A 53 2.53 -11.47 6.13
CA ASP A 53 2.45 -10.99 4.74
C ASP A 53 1.17 -10.18 4.46
N CYS A 54 0.07 -10.54 5.13
CA CYS A 54 -1.22 -9.87 5.01
C CYS A 54 -1.49 -9.09 6.31
N LEU A 55 -1.45 -7.76 6.23
CA LEU A 55 -1.65 -6.89 7.38
C LEU A 55 -3.15 -6.59 7.56
N PRO A 56 -3.75 -6.92 8.71
CA PRO A 56 -5.08 -6.45 9.06
C PRO A 56 -5.07 -4.98 9.44
N ILE A 57 -6.03 -4.22 8.88
CA ILE A 57 -6.18 -2.79 9.09
C ILE A 57 -7.65 -2.49 9.39
N SER A 58 -7.91 -1.62 10.37
CA SER A 58 -9.27 -1.21 10.74
C SER A 58 -10.06 -0.66 9.56
N ALA A 59 -11.17 -1.32 9.23
CA ALA A 59 -12.03 -0.95 8.10
C ALA A 59 -12.57 0.47 8.27
N ASP A 60 -13.00 0.85 9.47
CA ASP A 60 -13.54 2.19 9.73
C ASP A 60 -12.50 3.31 9.46
N HIS A 61 -11.22 3.08 9.75
CA HIS A 61 -10.16 4.03 9.43
C HIS A 61 -9.83 4.08 7.93
N VAL A 62 -9.87 2.92 7.27
CA VAL A 62 -9.66 2.82 5.82
C VAL A 62 -10.80 3.52 5.08
N ASP A 63 -12.05 3.21 5.44
CA ASP A 63 -13.26 3.81 4.86
C ASP A 63 -13.26 5.35 5.00
N ALA A 64 -12.82 5.88 6.15
CA ALA A 64 -12.77 7.33 6.41
C ALA A 64 -11.72 8.09 5.60
N LEU A 65 -10.70 7.40 5.08
CA LEU A 65 -9.60 7.97 4.31
C LEU A 65 -9.62 7.52 2.84
N ALA A 66 -10.60 6.71 2.45
CA ALA A 66 -10.73 6.23 1.10
C ALA A 66 -11.13 7.36 0.16
N VAL A 67 -10.58 7.33 -1.05
CA VAL A 67 -10.87 8.30 -2.11
C VAL A 67 -11.45 7.59 -3.33
N TRP A 68 -12.11 8.35 -4.19
CA TRP A 68 -12.64 7.80 -5.44
C TRP A 68 -11.56 7.85 -6.51
N LYS A 69 -11.24 6.71 -7.11
CA LYS A 69 -10.34 6.66 -8.27
C LYS A 69 -10.98 5.89 -9.42
N VAL A 70 -10.39 5.99 -10.60
CA VAL A 70 -10.92 5.39 -11.83
C VAL A 70 -9.80 4.67 -12.54
N ASP A 71 -10.04 3.40 -12.82
CA ASP A 71 -9.11 2.52 -13.50
C ASP A 71 -9.14 2.75 -15.01
N CYS A 72 -7.96 2.96 -15.61
CA CYS A 72 -7.79 3.24 -17.03
C CYS A 72 -8.25 2.09 -17.94
N GLN A 73 -8.45 0.88 -17.40
CA GLN A 73 -8.94 -0.28 -18.15
C GLN A 73 -10.44 -0.19 -18.47
N TYR A 74 -11.22 0.56 -17.69
CA TYR A 74 -12.69 0.60 -17.80
C TYR A 74 -13.25 1.91 -18.36
N ILE A 75 -12.40 2.80 -18.85
CA ILE A 75 -12.80 4.07 -19.48
C ILE A 75 -12.23 4.22 -20.89
N PRO A 76 -12.83 5.06 -21.76
CA PRO A 76 -12.32 5.32 -23.09
C PRO A 76 -10.90 5.90 -23.06
N LYS A 77 -10.06 5.44 -24.00
CA LYS A 77 -8.66 5.90 -24.21
C LYS A 77 -8.53 6.98 -25.27
N GLU A 78 -9.66 7.39 -25.83
CA GLU A 78 -9.81 8.43 -26.82
C GLU A 78 -10.92 9.38 -26.34
N SER A 79 -10.81 10.65 -26.71
CA SER A 79 -11.77 11.65 -26.28
C SER A 79 -13.14 11.41 -26.90
N GLN A 80 -14.19 11.71 -26.15
CA GLN A 80 -15.59 11.57 -26.57
C GLN A 80 -16.33 12.86 -26.22
N ILE A 81 -16.76 13.59 -27.25
CA ILE A 81 -17.72 14.69 -27.13
C ILE A 81 -19.03 14.19 -27.74
N ILE A 82 -20.12 14.29 -26.99
CA ILE A 82 -21.42 13.72 -27.34
C ILE A 82 -22.47 14.81 -27.26
N ASP A 83 -23.26 14.95 -28.32
CA ASP A 83 -24.38 15.90 -28.39
C ASP A 83 -25.35 15.67 -27.21
N GLY A 84 -25.74 16.77 -26.55
CA GLY A 84 -26.64 16.74 -25.39
C GLY A 84 -25.97 16.40 -24.05
N VAL A 85 -24.66 16.12 -24.03
CA VAL A 85 -23.88 15.98 -22.79
C VAL A 85 -23.18 17.30 -22.46
N TYR A 86 -23.39 17.81 -21.26
CA TYR A 86 -22.89 19.12 -20.80
C TYR A 86 -21.90 19.03 -19.63
N ARG A 87 -21.46 17.82 -19.24
CA ARG A 87 -20.51 17.61 -18.14
C ARG A 87 -19.42 16.63 -18.55
N TYR A 88 -18.21 17.16 -18.69
CA TYR A 88 -17.03 16.40 -19.06
C TYR A 88 -15.99 16.42 -17.95
N VAL A 89 -15.04 15.50 -18.04
CA VAL A 89 -13.82 15.46 -17.23
C VAL A 89 -12.65 15.14 -18.15
N ALA A 90 -11.48 15.68 -17.82
CA ALA A 90 -10.25 15.45 -18.58
C ALA A 90 -9.21 14.72 -17.72
N TYR A 91 -8.49 13.78 -18.31
CA TYR A 91 -7.38 13.08 -17.65
C TYR A 91 -6.12 13.03 -18.53
N GLU A 92 -4.94 12.94 -17.91
CA GLU A 92 -3.66 12.92 -18.62
C GLU A 92 -3.49 11.61 -19.41
N LYS A 93 -3.25 11.72 -20.72
CA LYS A 93 -3.07 10.56 -21.61
C LYS A 93 -1.75 9.84 -21.28
N LYS A 94 -1.81 8.51 -21.22
CA LYS A 94 -0.64 7.62 -20.99
C LYS A 94 0.11 7.87 -19.67
N LYS A 95 -0.51 8.51 -18.69
CA LYS A 95 0.08 8.75 -17.37
C LYS A 95 -0.84 8.20 -16.30
N TRP A 96 -0.32 7.25 -15.53
CA TRP A 96 -1.10 6.48 -14.56
C TRP A 96 -0.34 6.28 -13.25
N ASP A 97 -1.09 6.10 -12.17
CA ASP A 97 -0.61 5.62 -10.88
C ASP A 97 -1.10 4.20 -10.66
N GLY A 98 -0.26 3.22 -10.98
CA GLY A 98 -0.73 1.86 -11.21
C GLY A 98 -1.70 1.86 -12.38
N ASN A 99 -2.99 1.60 -12.11
CA ASN A 99 -4.05 1.68 -13.11
C ASN A 99 -4.86 2.98 -13.06
N ASP A 100 -4.66 3.85 -12.06
CA ASP A 100 -5.51 5.02 -11.90
C ASP A 100 -5.07 6.17 -12.80
N VAL A 101 -6.02 6.85 -13.43
CA VAL A 101 -5.74 8.05 -14.24
C VAL A 101 -5.57 9.30 -13.39
N TYR A 102 -4.77 10.25 -13.89
CA TYR A 102 -4.62 11.58 -13.30
C TYR A 102 -5.63 12.54 -13.91
N TRP A 103 -6.59 12.98 -13.10
CA TRP A 103 -7.63 13.95 -13.46
C TRP A 103 -7.11 15.37 -13.41
N MET A 104 -7.60 16.19 -14.34
CA MET A 104 -7.41 17.63 -14.31
C MET A 104 -8.18 18.24 -13.13
N ASN A 105 -7.50 19.11 -12.38
CA ASN A 105 -8.10 19.97 -11.36
C ASN A 105 -7.79 21.44 -11.68
N ARG A 106 -8.82 22.31 -11.69
CA ARG A 106 -8.69 23.74 -12.05
C ARG A 106 -7.89 24.52 -11.01
N TYR A 107 -7.82 24.01 -9.78
CA TYR A 107 -7.27 24.69 -8.62
C TYR A 107 -5.93 24.10 -8.16
N SER A 108 -5.48 22.99 -8.75
CA SER A 108 -4.27 22.30 -8.32
C SER A 108 -3.62 21.50 -9.44
N TYR A 109 -2.51 20.85 -9.13
CA TYR A 109 -1.92 19.83 -10.01
C TYR A 109 -2.89 18.65 -10.24
N PRO A 110 -2.70 17.89 -11.34
CA PRO A 110 -3.47 16.68 -11.60
C PRO A 110 -3.46 15.72 -10.42
N THR A 111 -4.60 15.06 -10.19
CA THR A 111 -4.84 14.20 -9.03
C THR A 111 -5.51 12.91 -9.43
N THR A 112 -5.24 11.82 -8.72
CA THR A 112 -5.92 10.53 -8.94
C THR A 112 -7.27 10.46 -8.24
N ASP A 113 -7.56 11.37 -7.30
CA ASP A 113 -8.85 11.48 -6.64
C ASP A 113 -9.88 12.15 -7.55
N PHE A 114 -10.76 11.32 -8.11
CA PHE A 114 -11.82 11.73 -9.03
C PHE A 114 -12.84 12.68 -8.40
N SER A 115 -12.98 12.67 -7.06
CA SER A 115 -13.85 13.64 -6.38
C SER A 115 -13.35 15.08 -6.54
N GLN A 116 -12.06 15.25 -6.82
CA GLN A 116 -11.42 16.54 -7.05
C GLN A 116 -11.28 16.88 -8.54
N ALA A 117 -11.76 16.03 -9.44
CA ALA A 117 -11.72 16.28 -10.87
C ALA A 117 -12.64 17.45 -11.24
N SER A 118 -12.10 18.43 -11.99
CA SER A 118 -12.89 19.52 -12.54
C SER A 118 -13.93 19.00 -13.50
N THR A 119 -15.19 19.38 -13.26
CA THR A 119 -16.24 19.23 -14.28
C THR A 119 -16.10 20.35 -15.28
N LEU A 120 -16.02 20.00 -16.56
CA LEU A 120 -15.89 20.90 -17.69
C LEU A 120 -17.22 21.02 -18.41
N ASP A 121 -17.55 22.22 -18.89
CA ASP A 121 -18.58 22.39 -19.91
C ASP A 121 -18.04 22.01 -21.30
N GLU A 122 -18.88 22.16 -22.33
CA GLU A 122 -18.51 21.80 -23.71
C GLU A 122 -17.41 22.70 -24.29
N VAL A 123 -17.43 23.99 -23.96
CA VAL A 123 -16.43 24.96 -24.45
C VAL A 123 -15.07 24.65 -23.83
N GLU A 124 -15.03 24.43 -22.52
CA GLU A 124 -13.84 24.00 -21.79
C GLU A 124 -13.34 22.65 -22.32
N ALA A 125 -14.23 21.67 -22.50
CA ALA A 125 -13.89 20.36 -23.07
C ALA A 125 -13.23 20.49 -24.44
N GLN A 126 -13.78 21.31 -25.34
CA GLN A 126 -13.21 21.55 -26.66
C GLN A 126 -11.85 22.26 -26.59
N ALA A 127 -11.67 23.20 -25.66
CA ALA A 127 -10.39 23.85 -25.43
C ALA A 127 -9.30 22.85 -24.99
N PHE A 128 -9.66 21.84 -24.18
CA PHE A 128 -8.73 20.77 -23.79
C PHE A 128 -8.31 19.90 -24.98
N LEU A 129 -9.21 19.60 -25.92
CA LEU A 129 -8.88 18.85 -27.14
C LEU A 129 -7.92 19.59 -28.05
N ASN A 130 -8.02 20.92 -28.08
CA ASN A 130 -7.17 21.79 -28.89
C ASN A 130 -5.87 22.18 -28.18
N SER A 131 -5.68 21.77 -26.91
CA SER A 131 -4.49 22.12 -26.14
C SER A 131 -3.28 21.27 -26.55
N GLU A 132 -2.07 21.83 -26.46
CA GLU A 132 -0.83 21.09 -26.71
C GLU A 132 -0.58 19.97 -25.67
N LYS A 133 -1.27 20.04 -24.52
CA LYS A 133 -1.20 19.02 -23.48
C LYS A 133 -2.07 17.83 -23.89
N ASN A 134 -1.48 16.63 -23.87
CA ASN A 134 -2.16 15.40 -24.22
C ASN A 134 -3.17 14.98 -23.14
N PHE A 135 -4.38 15.55 -23.19
CA PHE A 135 -5.52 15.14 -22.36
C PHE A 135 -6.49 14.26 -23.15
N ILE A 136 -7.21 13.41 -22.43
CA ILE A 136 -8.38 12.69 -22.93
C ILE A 136 -9.60 13.24 -22.19
N VAL A 137 -10.61 13.66 -22.96
CA VAL A 137 -11.84 14.25 -22.44
C VAL A 137 -12.98 13.26 -22.62
N ILE A 138 -13.67 12.90 -21.55
CA ILE A 138 -14.81 11.97 -21.60
C ILE A 138 -16.00 12.54 -20.82
N PRO A 139 -17.23 12.13 -21.15
CA PRO A 139 -18.39 12.44 -20.33
C PRO A 139 -18.19 11.99 -18.87
N ARG A 140 -18.53 12.87 -17.93
CA ARG A 140 -18.35 12.60 -16.50
C ARG A 140 -19.06 11.33 -16.06
N TYR A 141 -20.25 11.05 -16.59
CA TYR A 141 -21.04 9.89 -16.21
C TYR A 141 -20.34 8.55 -16.53
N ILE A 142 -19.47 8.52 -17.55
CA ILE A 142 -18.71 7.30 -17.90
C ILE A 142 -17.72 6.98 -16.78
N ALA A 143 -16.98 7.99 -16.30
CA ALA A 143 -16.07 7.83 -15.16
C ALA A 143 -16.84 7.53 -13.86
N GLU A 144 -17.96 8.20 -13.60
CA GLU A 144 -18.82 7.95 -12.42
C GLU A 144 -19.33 6.51 -12.37
N LYS A 145 -19.61 5.89 -13.52
CA LYS A 145 -20.11 4.50 -13.59
C LYS A 145 -19.10 3.47 -13.12
N VAL A 146 -17.80 3.74 -13.30
CA VAL A 146 -16.73 2.76 -13.04
C VAL A 146 -15.74 3.20 -11.96
N LYS A 147 -16.01 4.34 -11.29
CA LYS A 147 -15.20 4.77 -10.16
C LYS A 147 -15.28 3.74 -9.03
N ARG A 148 -14.20 3.61 -8.28
CA ARG A 148 -14.09 2.72 -7.12
C ARG A 148 -13.50 3.44 -5.93
N ARG A 149 -13.85 3.02 -4.71
CA ARG A 149 -13.18 3.49 -3.50
C ARG A 149 -11.83 2.80 -3.38
N THR A 150 -10.78 3.58 -3.13
CA THR A 150 -9.42 3.07 -2.96
C THR A 150 -8.77 3.71 -1.74
N PHE A 151 -7.69 3.10 -1.29
CA PHE A 151 -6.97 3.57 -0.11
C PHE A 151 -5.47 3.60 -0.40
N ASP A 152 -4.84 4.73 -0.05
CA ASP A 152 -3.43 4.99 -0.30
C ASP A 152 -2.56 4.32 0.78
N TYR A 153 -1.60 3.48 0.37
CA TYR A 153 -0.74 2.76 1.31
C TYR A 153 0.09 3.70 2.20
N ARG A 154 0.36 4.93 1.76
CA ARG A 154 1.11 5.94 2.52
C ARG A 154 0.32 6.45 3.73
N GLN A 155 -1.00 6.26 3.74
CA GLN A 155 -1.87 6.62 4.85
C GLN A 155 -1.92 5.55 5.95
N ILE A 156 -1.24 4.41 5.77
CA ILE A 156 -1.21 3.33 6.77
C ILE A 156 -0.48 3.81 8.04
N ASN A 157 -1.24 4.06 9.09
CA ASN A 157 -0.72 4.32 10.43
C ASN A 157 -0.93 3.09 11.31
N LYS A 158 0.10 2.23 11.44
CA LYS A 158 0.00 0.98 12.22
C LYS A 158 -0.37 1.22 13.69
N ARG A 159 0.11 2.31 14.29
CA ARG A 159 -0.21 2.65 15.69
C ARG A 159 -1.71 2.89 15.88
N LYS A 160 -2.35 3.62 14.97
CA LYS A 160 -3.77 3.96 15.07
C LYS A 160 -4.66 2.87 14.49
N MET A 161 -4.36 2.43 13.28
CA MET A 161 -5.25 1.60 12.45
C MET A 161 -5.13 0.10 12.70
N VAL A 162 -4.03 -0.35 13.32
CA VAL A 162 -3.80 -1.78 13.62
C VAL A 162 -3.84 -1.96 15.14
N PHE A 163 -2.85 -1.42 15.85
CA PHE A 163 -2.72 -1.63 17.29
C PHE A 163 -3.77 -0.88 18.10
N GLY A 164 -4.03 0.39 17.76
CA GLY A 164 -5.10 1.19 18.35
C GLY A 164 -6.50 0.64 18.08
N ALA A 165 -6.64 -0.22 17.06
CA ALA A 165 -7.87 -0.93 16.73
C ALA A 165 -8.00 -2.30 17.44
N GLY A 166 -7.03 -2.69 18.28
CA GLY A 166 -7.11 -3.87 19.14
C GLY A 166 -6.35 -5.11 18.62
N LEU A 167 -5.74 -5.06 17.44
CA LEU A 167 -4.90 -6.13 16.92
C LEU A 167 -3.56 -6.18 17.66
N LYS A 168 -3.02 -7.40 17.84
CA LYS A 168 -1.72 -7.62 18.45
C LYS A 168 -0.82 -8.36 17.48
N THR A 169 0.45 -7.97 17.37
CA THR A 169 1.41 -8.69 16.53
C THR A 169 1.48 -10.16 16.97
N PRO A 170 1.21 -11.14 16.09
CA PRO A 170 1.31 -12.56 16.43
C PRO A 170 2.74 -12.96 16.80
N GLU A 171 2.90 -14.00 17.63
CA GLU A 171 4.23 -14.48 18.06
C GLU A 171 5.09 -14.96 16.88
N ILE A 172 4.50 -15.65 15.90
CA ILE A 172 5.21 -16.09 14.70
C ILE A 172 5.76 -14.89 13.92
N VAL A 173 4.96 -13.83 13.76
CA VAL A 173 5.37 -12.59 13.10
C VAL A 173 6.50 -11.90 13.87
N LYS A 174 6.42 -11.83 15.21
CA LYS A 174 7.50 -11.29 16.05
C LYS A 174 8.80 -12.08 15.88
N LYS A 175 8.73 -13.41 15.84
CA LYS A 175 9.90 -14.28 15.64
C LYS A 175 10.55 -14.03 14.28
N LEU A 176 9.75 -13.93 13.22
CA LEU A 176 10.23 -13.64 11.87
C LEU A 176 10.90 -12.27 11.78
N GLN A 177 10.29 -11.23 12.37
CA GLN A 177 10.87 -9.88 12.39
C GLN A 177 12.18 -9.78 13.17
N ARG A 178 12.40 -10.66 14.16
CA ARG A 178 13.64 -10.72 14.95
C ARG A 178 14.73 -11.56 14.28
N ARG A 179 14.41 -12.29 13.21
CA ARG A 179 15.37 -13.16 12.51
C ARG A 179 16.46 -12.28 11.87
N LYS A 180 17.71 -12.59 12.17
CA LYS A 180 18.88 -11.99 11.52
C LYS A 180 19.36 -12.92 10.41
N SER A 181 19.80 -12.37 9.28
CA SER A 181 20.35 -13.14 8.15
C SER A 181 21.63 -13.88 8.55
N GLU A 182 22.49 -13.22 9.33
CA GLU A 182 23.75 -13.74 9.85
C GLU A 182 23.74 -13.61 11.38
N PRO A 183 23.10 -14.55 12.09
CA PRO A 183 23.06 -14.50 13.53
C PRO A 183 24.44 -14.84 14.10
N LYS A 184 25.20 -13.82 14.47
CA LYS A 184 26.43 -14.04 15.25
C LYS A 184 26.08 -14.55 16.65
N HIS A 185 26.90 -15.46 17.15
CA HIS A 185 26.82 -16.02 18.47
C HIS A 185 27.63 -15.20 19.46
N ARG A 186 27.04 -14.94 20.63
CA ARG A 186 27.69 -14.19 21.70
C ARG A 186 28.64 -15.13 22.44
N PHE A 187 29.92 -14.77 22.47
CA PHE A 187 30.91 -15.39 23.34
C PHE A 187 31.50 -14.36 24.30
N ASN A 188 32.10 -14.85 25.37
CA ASN A 188 33.06 -14.08 26.17
C ASN A 188 34.44 -14.65 25.88
N CYS A 189 35.44 -13.79 25.69
CA CYS A 189 36.82 -14.22 25.51
C CYS A 189 37.28 -15.06 26.70
N PRO A 190 37.82 -16.29 26.49
CA PRO A 190 38.34 -17.11 27.59
C PRO A 190 39.48 -16.44 28.36
N CYS A 191 40.30 -15.63 27.68
CA CYS A 191 41.46 -14.95 28.27
C CYS A 191 41.06 -13.63 28.97
N CYS A 192 40.43 -12.68 28.25
CA CYS A 192 40.16 -11.34 28.79
C CYS A 192 38.70 -11.06 29.18
N GLY A 193 37.79 -12.04 29.05
CA GLY A 193 36.38 -11.93 29.45
C GLY A 193 35.50 -11.02 28.57
N ARG A 194 36.07 -10.31 27.60
CA ARG A 194 35.34 -9.35 26.75
C ARG A 194 34.34 -10.05 25.83
N ILE A 195 33.17 -9.44 25.66
CA ILE A 195 32.13 -9.97 24.76
C ILE A 195 32.59 -9.87 23.31
N THR A 196 32.47 -10.97 22.57
CA THR A 196 32.66 -11.05 21.11
C THR A 196 31.42 -11.64 20.44
N TRP A 197 31.22 -11.29 19.18
CA TRP A 197 30.16 -11.83 18.33
C TRP A 197 30.83 -12.52 17.15
N GLN A 198 30.65 -13.83 17.03
CA GLN A 198 31.37 -14.71 16.10
C GLN A 198 30.39 -15.55 15.27
N ASP A 199 30.82 -16.08 14.13
CA ASP A 199 29.92 -16.79 13.21
C ASP A 199 29.77 -18.27 13.58
N ASN A 200 30.83 -18.93 14.05
CA ASN A 200 30.76 -20.29 14.58
C ASN A 200 30.09 -20.33 15.98
N PRO A 201 28.99 -21.08 16.18
CA PRO A 201 28.33 -21.25 17.48
C PRO A 201 29.04 -22.15 18.48
N TYR A 202 30.01 -22.95 18.04
CA TYR A 202 30.62 -24.01 18.85
C TYR A 202 32.06 -23.69 19.24
N ASP A 203 32.81 -23.04 18.35
CA ASP A 203 34.22 -22.75 18.56
C ASP A 203 34.50 -21.26 18.70
N TYR A 204 35.37 -20.91 19.65
CA TYR A 204 35.81 -19.54 19.84
C TYR A 204 36.82 -19.15 18.75
N GLU A 205 36.42 -18.28 17.84
CA GLU A 205 37.22 -17.88 16.66
C GLU A 205 38.29 -16.84 16.98
N GLY A 206 38.13 -16.07 18.07
CA GLY A 206 39.10 -15.06 18.47
C GLY A 206 38.52 -13.80 19.11
N CYS A 207 39.41 -13.05 19.74
CA CYS A 207 39.13 -11.82 20.45
C CYS A 207 39.56 -10.60 19.65
N ARG A 208 38.64 -9.67 19.36
CA ARG A 208 38.98 -8.38 18.71
C ARG A 208 39.66 -7.38 19.65
N ASN A 209 39.94 -7.78 20.89
CA ASN A 209 40.68 -6.95 21.83
C ASN A 209 42.17 -7.05 21.51
N LEU A 210 42.77 -5.96 21.06
CA LEU A 210 44.20 -5.91 20.69
C LEU A 210 45.13 -6.21 21.88
N ASN A 211 44.64 -6.00 23.11
CA ASN A 211 45.36 -6.29 24.34
C ASN A 211 44.98 -7.67 24.93
N CYS A 212 44.46 -8.58 24.11
CA CYS A 212 44.21 -9.95 24.53
C CYS A 212 45.45 -10.80 24.23
N ASP A 213 46.06 -11.33 25.27
CA ASP A 213 47.37 -11.98 25.13
C ASP A 213 47.33 -13.24 24.28
N GLU A 214 46.25 -14.03 24.38
CA GLU A 214 46.20 -15.36 23.75
C GLU A 214 45.32 -15.43 22.50
N TRP A 215 44.19 -14.71 22.51
CA TRP A 215 43.17 -14.85 21.47
C TRP A 215 43.03 -13.62 20.58
N SER A 216 43.93 -12.63 20.64
CA SER A 216 43.82 -11.42 19.80
C SER A 216 43.84 -11.79 18.32
N VAL A 217 42.75 -11.50 17.62
CA VAL A 217 42.68 -11.57 16.16
C VAL A 217 42.68 -10.15 15.61
N HIS A 218 43.69 -9.85 14.79
CA HIS A 218 43.70 -8.63 14.00
C HIS A 218 42.76 -8.85 12.81
N ALA A 219 41.68 -8.07 12.74
CA ALA A 219 40.78 -8.07 11.60
C ALA A 219 41.45 -7.39 10.39
#